data_AF-A0A3D3BM22-F1
#
_entry.id   AF-A0A3D3BM22-F1
#
_cell.length_a   1.000
_cell.length_b   1.000
_cell.length_c   1.000
_cell.angle_alpha   90.00
_cell.angle_beta   90.00
_cell.angle_gamma   90.00
#
_symmetry.space_group_name_H-M   'P 1'
#
loop_
_entity.id
_entity.type
_entity.pdbx_description
1 polymer ?
#
loop_
_entity_poly.entity_id
_entity_poly.type
_entity_poly.pdbx_seq_one_letter_code
_entity_poly.pdbx_strand_id
1 'polypeptide(L)'
;QVHQVFRSGATDDYLLLLAEGRLVNLGNATGHPSRIMDGSFANQVLAQIEIYGRGFADLPESQKAGNIQIEVLPKQLDEEV
;
A
#
# COMPACT_ATOMS: atom_id res chain seq x y z
N GLN A 1 9.10 17.54 -2.12
CA GLN A 1 9.12 18.79 -1.30
C GLN A 1 10.37 18.79 -0.42
N VAL A 2 11.04 19.93 -0.23
CA VAL A 2 12.25 20.04 0.61
C VAL A 2 12.11 21.23 1.54
N HIS A 3 12.36 21.02 2.83
CA HIS A 3 12.30 22.07 3.84
C HIS A 3 13.62 22.21 4.58
N GLN A 4 14.01 23.45 4.88
CA GLN A 4 15.07 23.76 5.82
C GLN A 4 14.47 23.85 7.22
N VAL A 5 15.01 23.07 8.15
CA VAL A 5 14.64 23.09 9.57
C VAL A 5 15.82 23.67 10.32
N PHE A 6 15.71 24.95 10.71
CA PHE A 6 16.73 25.65 11.47
C PHE A 6 16.75 25.15 12.91
N ARG A 7 17.93 24.82 13.43
CA ARG A 7 18.11 24.36 14.82
C ARG A 7 18.44 25.52 15.76
N SER A 8 18.93 26.62 15.21
CA SER A 8 19.24 27.86 15.92
C SER A 8 18.94 29.09 15.04
N GLY A 9 19.24 30.28 15.54
CA GLY A 9 19.13 31.53 14.76
C GLY A 9 20.27 31.74 13.75
N ALA A 10 21.28 30.86 13.72
CA ALA A 10 22.37 30.93 12.75
C ALA A 10 21.88 30.42 11.38
N THR A 11 22.20 31.16 10.31
CA THR A 11 21.69 30.88 8.95
C THR A 11 22.29 29.62 8.30
N ASP A 12 23.39 29.12 8.85
CA ASP A 12 24.11 27.92 8.41
C ASP A 12 23.82 26.67 9.26
N ASP A 13 23.06 26.81 10.35
CA ASP A 13 22.72 25.73 11.27
C ASP A 13 21.30 25.19 11.03
N TYR A 14 21.14 24.42 9.95
CA TYR A 14 19.87 23.80 9.59
C TYR A 14 20.02 22.36 9.08
N LEU A 15 18.92 21.63 9.10
CA LEU A 15 18.77 20.31 8.47
C LEU A 15 17.85 20.41 7.25
N LEU A 16 18.10 19.57 6.25
CA LEU A 16 17.18 19.38 5.13
C LEU A 16 16.23 18.23 5.42
N LEU A 17 14.94 18.54 5.53
CA LEU A 17 13.88 17.55 5.66
C LEU A 17 13.21 17.33 4.30
N LEU A 18 13.24 16.08 3.84
CA LEU A 18 12.56 15.66 2.63
C LEU A 18 11.15 15.17 2.96
N ALA A 19 10.21 15.40 2.05
CA ALA A 19 8.81 14.96 2.14
C ALA A 19 8.12 15.30 3.47
N GLU A 20 8.59 16.30 4.22
CA GLU A 20 8.15 16.55 5.60
C GLU A 20 8.14 15.29 6.50
N GLY A 21 9.06 14.35 6.28
CA GLY A 21 9.12 13.07 6.99
C GLY A 21 8.12 12.01 6.53
N ARG A 22 7.34 12.26 5.47
CA ARG A 22 6.49 11.25 4.81
C ARG A 22 7.32 10.36 3.88
N LEU A 23 6.64 9.44 3.19
CA LEU A 23 7.20 8.49 2.22
C LEU A 23 8.01 9.22 1.14
N VAL A 24 9.33 9.27 1.30
CA VAL A 24 10.22 10.08 0.45
C VAL A 24 10.26 9.59 -0.99
N ASN A 25 10.11 8.28 -1.22
CA ASN A 25 10.04 7.70 -2.56
C ASN A 25 8.85 8.24 -3.36
N LEU A 26 7.72 8.49 -2.71
CA LEU A 26 6.52 9.05 -3.34
C LEU A 26 6.49 10.59 -3.31
N GLY A 27 7.04 11.21 -2.25
CA GLY A 27 6.98 12.67 -2.05
C GLY A 27 8.11 13.47 -2.73
N ASN A 28 9.24 12.80 -3.03
CA ASN A 28 10.42 13.42 -3.64
C ASN A 28 10.90 12.69 -4.90
N ALA A 29 10.27 11.58 -5.26
CA ALA A 29 10.45 10.88 -6.52
C ALA A 29 9.09 10.34 -7.01
N THR A 30 9.07 9.25 -7.77
CA THR A 30 7.85 8.70 -8.39
C THR A 30 7.44 7.33 -7.84
N GLY A 31 7.97 6.92 -6.68
CA GLY A 31 7.70 5.61 -6.08
C GLY A 31 8.42 4.47 -6.78
N HIS A 32 7.84 3.27 -6.68
CA HIS A 32 8.37 2.07 -7.33
C HIS A 32 8.11 2.12 -8.85
N PRO A 33 9.02 1.59 -9.69
CA PRO A 33 8.82 1.52 -11.12
C PRO A 33 7.66 0.57 -11.47
N SER A 34 7.04 0.78 -12.63
CA SER A 34 5.85 0.02 -13.06
C SER A 34 6.04 -1.49 -13.04
N ARG A 35 7.20 -2.01 -13.49
CA ARG A 35 7.51 -3.45 -13.46
C ARG A 35 7.50 -4.07 -12.05
N ILE A 36 7.82 -3.29 -11.02
CA ILE A 36 7.76 -3.76 -9.62
C ILE A 36 6.31 -3.65 -9.09
N MET A 37 5.58 -2.62 -9.50
CA MET A 37 4.18 -2.46 -9.12
C MET A 37 3.24 -3.44 -9.82
N ASP A 38 3.64 -4.01 -10.96
CA ASP A 38 2.87 -4.96 -11.74
C ASP A 38 2.39 -6.15 -10.89
N GLY A 39 3.32 -6.82 -10.20
CA GLY A 39 2.96 -7.94 -9.33
C GLY A 39 2.09 -7.55 -8.13
N SER A 40 2.29 -6.35 -7.58
CA SER A 40 1.43 -5.84 -6.50
C SER A 40 0.00 -5.56 -6.98
N PHE A 41 -0.15 -4.97 -8.16
CA PHE A 41 -1.45 -4.67 -8.74
C PHE A 41 -2.16 -5.92 -9.27
N ALA A 42 -1.44 -6.88 -9.85
CA ALA A 42 -1.98 -8.17 -10.24
C ALA A 42 -2.59 -8.90 -9.03
N ASN A 43 -1.83 -9.01 -7.93
CA ASN A 43 -2.33 -9.59 -6.68
C ASN A 43 -3.54 -8.82 -6.11
N GLN A 44 -3.55 -7.48 -6.18
CA GLN A 44 -4.74 -6.71 -5.75
C GLN A 44 -5.97 -7.02 -6.61
N VAL A 45 -5.83 -7.15 -7.93
CA VAL A 45 -6.94 -7.49 -8.83
C VAL A 45 -7.43 -8.92 -8.57
N LEU A 46 -6.53 -9.89 -8.41
CA LEU A 46 -6.89 -11.27 -8.07
C LEU A 46 -7.65 -11.35 -6.75
N ALA A 47 -7.20 -10.62 -5.73
CA ALA A 47 -7.90 -10.53 -4.44
C ALA A 47 -9.28 -9.88 -4.57
N GLN A 48 -9.44 -8.84 -5.40
CA GLN A 48 -10.75 -8.24 -5.66
C GLN A 48 -11.70 -9.23 -6.36
N ILE A 49 -11.22 -9.99 -7.35
CA ILE A 49 -12.02 -11.03 -8.04
C ILE A 49 -12.49 -12.10 -7.04
N GLU A 50 -11.58 -12.61 -6.21
CA GLU A 50 -11.87 -13.63 -5.19
C GLU A 50 -12.91 -13.13 -4.17
N ILE A 51 -12.67 -11.96 -3.56
CA ILE A 51 -13.57 -11.40 -2.54
C ILE A 51 -14.96 -11.10 -3.13
N TYR A 52 -15.01 -10.56 -4.36
CA TYR A 52 -16.27 -10.31 -5.05
C TYR A 52 -17.00 -11.62 -5.35
N GLY A 53 -16.29 -12.65 -5.84
CA GLY A 53 -16.84 -13.97 -6.13
C GLY A 53 -17.41 -14.69 -4.90
N ARG A 54 -16.85 -14.45 -3.71
CA ARG A 54 -17.38 -14.96 -2.44
C ARG A 54 -18.72 -14.34 -2.03
N GLY A 55 -19.10 -13.19 -2.60
CA GLY A 55 -20.44 -12.60 -2.44
C GLY A 55 -20.82 -12.30 -0.98
N PHE A 56 -19.85 -11.87 -0.14
CA PHE A 56 -20.05 -11.73 1.31
C PHE A 56 -21.31 -10.93 1.70
N ALA A 57 -21.60 -9.87 0.96
CA ALA A 57 -22.75 -9.00 1.23
C ALA A 57 -24.11 -9.74 1.10
N ASP A 58 -24.18 -10.73 0.22
CA ASP A 58 -25.39 -11.50 -0.11
C ASP A 58 -25.55 -12.75 0.78
N LEU A 59 -24.57 -13.07 1.62
CA LEU A 59 -24.65 -14.20 2.55
C LEU A 59 -25.74 -13.98 3.60
N PRO A 60 -26.41 -15.06 4.08
CA PRO A 60 -27.27 -14.98 5.26
C PRO A 60 -26.51 -14.47 6.49
N GLU A 61 -27.17 -13.69 7.35
CA GLU A 61 -26.56 -13.13 8.58
C GLU A 61 -25.90 -14.20 9.47
N SER A 62 -26.49 -15.40 9.53
CA SER A 62 -25.94 -16.54 10.27
C SER A 62 -24.60 -17.04 9.73
N GLN A 63 -24.28 -16.78 8.46
CA GLN A 63 -23.03 -17.20 7.81
C GLN A 63 -22.00 -16.07 7.74
N LYS A 64 -22.42 -14.79 7.80
CA LYS A 64 -21.49 -13.66 7.72
C LYS A 64 -20.42 -13.70 8.79
N ALA A 65 -20.79 -13.93 10.06
CA ALA A 65 -19.83 -13.95 11.16
C ALA A 65 -18.69 -14.98 10.95
N GLY A 66 -19.00 -16.14 10.37
CA GLY A 66 -18.00 -17.18 10.07
C GLY A 66 -17.12 -16.87 8.85
N ASN A 67 -17.52 -15.92 8.01
CA ASN A 67 -16.82 -15.55 6.78
C ASN A 67 -16.02 -14.23 6.91
N ILE A 68 -16.01 -13.58 8.08
CA ILE A 68 -15.13 -12.44 8.35
C ILE A 68 -13.76 -12.97 8.75
N GLN A 69 -12.84 -13.00 7.80
CA GLN A 69 -11.49 -13.53 7.98
C GLN A 69 -10.46 -12.66 7.29
N ILE A 70 -9.22 -12.71 7.77
CA ILE A 70 -8.06 -12.10 7.10
C ILE A 70 -7.24 -13.26 6.54
N GLU A 71 -7.25 -13.39 5.22
CA GLU A 71 -6.60 -14.46 4.48
C GLU A 71 -5.60 -13.89 3.47
N VAL A 72 -4.64 -14.72 3.06
CA VAL A 72 -3.73 -14.43 1.95
C VAL A 72 -4.21 -15.15 0.70
N LEU A 73 -3.83 -14.64 -0.47
CA LEU A 73 -4.11 -15.35 -1.72
C LEU A 73 -3.46 -16.75 -1.71
N PRO A 74 -4.09 -17.75 -2.36
CA PRO A 74 -3.48 -19.06 -2.56
C PRO A 74 -2.10 -18.95 -3.22
N LYS A 75 -1.15 -19.77 -2.75
CA LYS A 75 0.23 -19.79 -3.23
C LYS A 75 0.35 -19.97 -4.74
N GLN A 76 -0.57 -20.71 -5.35
CA GLN A 76 -0.61 -20.92 -6.80
C GLN A 76 -0.80 -19.61 -7.57
N LEU A 77 -1.67 -18.72 -7.08
CA LEU A 77 -1.90 -17.41 -7.71
C LEU A 77 -0.71 -16.47 -7.51
N ASP A 78 0.01 -16.58 -6.40
CA ASP A 78 1.22 -15.80 -6.14
C ASP A 78 2.42 -16.26 -6.99
N GLU A 79 2.44 -17.53 -7.42
CA GLU A 79 3.46 -18.08 -8.33
C GLU A 79 3.21 -17.78 -9.82
N GLU A 80 1.97 -17.45 -10.18
CA GLU A 80 1.58 -17.07 -11.55
C GLU A 80 1.85 -15.59 -11.88
N VAL A 81 2.05 -14.76 -10.84
CA VAL A 81 2.33 -13.32 -10.90
C VAL A 81 3.82 -13.04 -11.06
#